data_AF-A0A6A1QC66-F1
#
_entry.id   AF-A0A6A1QC66-F1
#
_cell.length_a   1.000
_cell.length_b   1.000
_cell.length_c   1.000
_cell.angle_alpha   90.00
_cell.angle_beta   90.00
_cell.angle_gamma   90.00
#
_symmetry.space_group_name_H-M   'P 1'
#
loop_
_entity.id
_entity.type
_entity.pdbx_description
1 polymer ?
#
loop_
_entity_poly.entity_id
_entity_poly.type
_entity_poly.pdbx_seq_one_letter_code
_entity_poly.pdbx_strand_id
1 'polypeptide(L)'
;YHLYFKMGDPNSRKKQALNRLRAQLRKKKESLADQFDFKMYIAFVFKEKKKKSALFEVSEVIPVMTNNYEENILKGVRDSSYSLESSIELLQKDVVQLHAPRYQSMRRAKFEFHHGDYEKQFLHVLSRKDKTGIVVNNPNQSVFLFIDRQHLQTPKNKATIFKLCSICLYLPQEQLTHWAVGTIEDHLHPYMPE
;
A
#
# COMPACT_ATOMS: atom_id res chain seq x y z
N TYR A 1 -39.78 -32.76 -21.76
CA TYR A 1 -39.32 -32.18 -20.49
C TYR A 1 -38.02 -31.43 -20.72
N HIS A 2 -38.08 -30.11 -20.94
CA HIS A 2 -36.87 -29.29 -21.00
C HIS A 2 -36.51 -28.85 -19.58
N LEU A 3 -35.50 -29.52 -19.00
CA LEU A 3 -34.87 -29.11 -17.74
C LEU A 3 -34.06 -27.85 -18.01
N TYR A 4 -34.65 -26.69 -17.73
CA TYR A 4 -33.91 -25.45 -17.58
C TYR A 4 -33.09 -25.54 -16.28
N PHE A 5 -31.81 -25.85 -16.39
CA PHE A 5 -30.87 -25.62 -15.30
C PHE A 5 -30.79 -24.10 -15.08
N LYS A 6 -31.51 -23.60 -14.07
CA LYS A 6 -31.29 -22.27 -13.50
C LYS A 6 -29.88 -22.28 -12.90
N MET A 7 -28.85 -22.02 -13.71
CA MET A 7 -27.53 -21.72 -13.17
C MET A 7 -27.69 -20.50 -12.26
N GLY A 8 -27.43 -20.68 -10.97
CA GLY A 8 -27.51 -19.59 -10.00
C GLY A 8 -26.71 -18.39 -10.48
N ASP A 9 -27.24 -17.20 -10.18
CA ASP A 9 -26.59 -15.92 -10.51
C ASP A 9 -25.08 -15.98 -10.21
N PRO A 10 -24.20 -15.70 -11.20
CA PRO A 10 -22.75 -15.71 -11.03
C PRO A 10 -22.26 -14.91 -9.81
N ASN A 11 -22.93 -13.80 -9.49
CA ASN A 11 -22.59 -12.98 -8.32
C ASN A 11 -22.92 -13.70 -7.01
N SER A 12 -24.06 -14.41 -6.96
CA SER A 12 -24.45 -15.25 -5.83
C SER A 12 -23.46 -16.40 -5.60
N ARG A 13 -23.00 -17.05 -6.67
CA ARG A 13 -21.97 -18.11 -6.60
C ARG A 13 -20.63 -17.59 -6.08
N LYS A 14 -20.14 -16.45 -6.61
CA LYS A 14 -18.90 -15.80 -6.12
C LYS A 14 -19.02 -15.46 -4.63
N LYS A 15 -20.12 -14.85 -4.21
CA LYS A 15 -20.37 -14.48 -2.81
C LYS A 15 -20.39 -15.71 -1.89
N GLN A 16 -21.03 -16.80 -2.32
CA GLN A 16 -21.09 -18.03 -1.53
C GLN A 16 -19.72 -18.72 -1.42
N ALA A 17 -18.93 -18.74 -2.50
CA ALA A 17 -17.55 -19.23 -2.46
C ALA A 17 -16.68 -18.40 -1.52
N LEU A 18 -16.78 -17.07 -1.59
CA LEU A 18 -16.05 -16.15 -0.71
C LEU A 18 -16.42 -16.35 0.77
N ASN A 19 -17.71 -16.54 1.07
CA ASN A 19 -18.16 -16.79 2.44
C ASN A 19 -17.60 -18.11 2.99
N ARG A 20 -17.54 -19.16 2.17
CA ARG A 20 -16.93 -20.44 2.55
C ARG A 20 -15.43 -20.29 2.83
N LEU A 21 -14.70 -19.59 1.96
CA LEU A 21 -13.28 -19.30 2.15
C LEU A 21 -13.05 -18.55 3.46
N ARG A 22 -13.79 -17.45 3.70
CA ARG A 22 -13.70 -16.67 4.95
C ARG A 22 -13.96 -17.53 6.19
N ALA A 23 -14.93 -18.44 6.14
CA ALA A 23 -15.22 -19.35 7.26
C ALA A 23 -14.08 -20.35 7.51
N GLN A 24 -13.41 -20.84 6.45
CA GLN A 24 -12.25 -21.73 6.59
C GLN A 24 -11.03 -21.01 7.14
N LEU A 25 -10.73 -19.80 6.66
CA LEU A 25 -9.63 -18.96 7.14
C LEU A 25 -9.75 -18.69 8.64
N ARG A 26 -10.96 -18.32 9.11
CA ARG A 26 -11.25 -18.15 10.54
C ARG A 26 -10.97 -19.41 11.36
N LYS A 27 -11.31 -20.60 10.84
CA LYS A 27 -11.05 -21.88 11.53
C LYS A 27 -9.55 -22.17 11.62
N LYS A 28 -8.78 -21.82 10.59
CA LYS A 28 -7.34 -22.05 10.50
C LYS A 28 -6.49 -20.95 11.14
N LYS A 29 -7.11 -19.84 11.56
CA LYS A 29 -6.41 -18.61 11.98
C LYS A 29 -5.46 -18.07 10.90
N GLU A 30 -5.86 -18.22 9.64
CA GLU A 30 -5.17 -17.67 8.49
C GLU A 30 -5.85 -16.37 8.06
N SER A 31 -5.09 -15.42 7.54
CA SER A 31 -5.64 -14.24 6.89
C SER A 31 -5.99 -14.53 5.43
N LEU A 32 -6.81 -13.67 4.82
CA LEU A 32 -7.08 -13.79 3.39
C LEU A 32 -5.82 -13.49 2.57
N ALA A 33 -4.97 -12.56 3.04
CA ALA A 33 -3.71 -12.24 2.37
C ALA A 33 -2.75 -13.43 2.29
N ASP A 34 -2.77 -14.34 3.26
CA ASP A 34 -1.92 -15.56 3.25
C ASP A 34 -2.24 -16.50 2.08
N GLN A 35 -3.35 -16.27 1.35
CA GLN A 35 -3.75 -17.07 0.19
C GLN A 35 -3.31 -16.45 -1.15
N PHE A 36 -2.59 -15.33 -1.13
CA PHE A 36 -2.16 -14.61 -2.32
C PHE A 36 -0.65 -14.42 -2.35
N ASP A 37 -0.09 -14.59 -3.55
CA ASP A 37 1.20 -14.03 -3.89
C ASP A 37 1.02 -12.59 -4.38
N PHE A 38 1.84 -11.68 -3.87
CA PHE A 38 1.73 -10.27 -4.19
C PHE A 38 2.82 -9.84 -5.17
N LYS A 39 2.38 -9.19 -6.25
CA LYS A 39 3.24 -8.42 -7.14
C LYS A 39 2.80 -6.97 -7.11
N MET A 40 3.73 -6.05 -6.88
CA MET A 40 3.44 -4.62 -6.78
C MET A 40 4.28 -3.82 -7.76
N TYR A 41 3.63 -2.86 -8.41
CA TYR A 41 4.25 -1.86 -9.26
C TYR A 41 3.90 -0.47 -8.75
N ILE A 42 4.85 0.46 -8.86
CA ILE A 42 4.72 1.82 -8.36
C ILE A 42 4.97 2.77 -9.53
N ALA A 43 3.92 3.43 -9.98
CA ALA A 43 4.00 4.44 -11.01
C ALA A 43 3.95 5.84 -10.39
N PHE A 44 4.97 6.65 -10.66
CA PHE A 44 4.94 8.06 -10.34
C PHE A 44 4.57 8.88 -11.57
N VAL A 45 3.47 9.60 -11.47
CA VAL A 45 2.88 10.40 -12.56
C VAL A 45 3.18 11.88 -12.31
N PHE A 46 3.77 12.54 -13.31
CA PHE A 46 4.13 13.95 -13.22
C PHE A 46 2.92 14.85 -13.53
N LYS A 47 2.83 15.98 -12.82
CA LYS A 47 1.84 17.05 -13.10
C LYS A 47 1.90 17.52 -14.55
N GLU A 48 3.12 17.63 -15.08
CA GLU A 48 3.37 17.99 -16.46
C GLU A 48 3.07 16.81 -17.39
N LYS A 49 1.96 16.89 -18.13
CA LYS A 49 1.48 15.81 -19.01
C LYS A 49 2.48 15.36 -20.09
N LYS A 50 3.48 16.21 -20.42
CA LYS A 50 4.55 15.87 -21.36
C LYS A 50 5.66 15.01 -20.74
N LYS A 51 5.82 15.06 -19.41
CA LYS A 51 6.81 14.22 -18.71
C LYS A 51 6.25 12.81 -18.56
N LYS A 52 6.95 11.83 -19.13
CA LYS A 52 6.59 10.41 -19.02
C LYS A 52 6.68 9.95 -17.57
N SER A 53 5.73 9.12 -17.14
CA SER A 53 5.71 8.52 -15.79
C SER A 53 6.96 7.66 -15.53
N ALA A 54 7.32 7.53 -14.25
CA ALA A 54 8.39 6.64 -13.80
C ALA A 54 7.78 5.40 -13.15
N LEU A 55 8.01 4.23 -13.75
CA LEU A 55 7.48 2.96 -13.29
C LEU A 55 8.56 2.15 -12.57
N PHE A 56 8.21 1.60 -11.42
CA PHE A 56 9.08 0.78 -10.59
C PHE A 56 8.40 -0.55 -10.29
N GLU A 57 9.18 -1.62 -10.26
CA GLU A 57 8.75 -2.95 -9.80
C GLU A 57 9.26 -3.15 -8.38
N VAL A 58 8.37 -3.56 -7.48
CA VAL A 58 8.74 -3.90 -6.10
C VAL A 58 9.38 -5.28 -6.09
N SER A 59 10.58 -5.39 -5.54
CA SER A 59 11.33 -6.66 -5.53
C SER A 59 10.75 -7.66 -4.54
N GLU A 60 10.10 -7.17 -3.49
CA GLU A 60 9.53 -7.96 -2.40
C GLU A 60 8.38 -7.20 -1.78
N VAL A 61 7.20 -7.83 -1.71
CA VAL A 61 6.03 -7.29 -1.03
C VAL A 61 5.83 -8.09 0.25
N ILE A 62 5.89 -7.43 1.40
CA ILE A 62 5.72 -8.07 2.69
C ILE A 62 4.30 -7.77 3.19
N PRO A 63 3.37 -8.74 3.15
CA PRO A 63 2.05 -8.59 3.73
C PRO A 63 2.15 -8.65 5.27
N VAL A 64 1.63 -7.62 5.93
CA VAL A 64 1.59 -7.49 7.39
C VAL A 64 0.13 -7.33 7.79
N MET A 65 -0.37 -8.30 8.55
CA MET A 65 -1.78 -8.38 8.91
C MET A 65 -2.02 -7.84 10.31
N THR A 66 -2.90 -6.84 10.46
CA THR A 66 -3.18 -6.26 11.79
C THR A 66 -3.77 -7.25 12.78
N ASN A 67 -4.59 -8.20 12.32
CA ASN A 67 -5.17 -9.24 13.18
C ASN A 67 -4.12 -10.24 13.71
N ASN A 68 -3.07 -10.54 12.95
CA ASN A 68 -1.97 -11.42 13.39
C ASN A 68 -1.15 -10.80 14.53
N TYR A 69 -1.30 -9.49 14.77
CA TYR A 69 -0.65 -8.75 15.84
C TYR A 69 -1.62 -8.34 16.95
N GLU A 70 -2.82 -8.92 17.05
CA GLU A 70 -3.80 -8.57 18.08
C GLU A 70 -3.18 -8.55 19.49
N GLU A 71 -2.43 -9.57 19.87
CA GLU A 71 -1.75 -9.62 21.16
C GLU A 71 -0.72 -8.50 21.34
N ASN A 72 0.02 -8.15 20.28
CA ASN A 72 1.03 -7.08 20.28
C ASN A 72 0.39 -5.69 20.30
N ILE A 73 -0.73 -5.51 19.59
CA ILE A 73 -1.54 -4.29 19.60
C ILE A 73 -2.10 -4.09 21.01
N LEU A 74 -2.75 -5.11 21.57
CA LEU A 74 -3.27 -5.03 22.94
C LEU A 74 -2.15 -4.86 23.98
N LYS A 75 -0.93 -5.34 23.69
CA LYS A 75 0.25 -5.05 24.52
C LYS A 75 0.61 -3.56 24.49
N GLY A 76 0.60 -2.91 23.34
CA GLY A 76 0.85 -1.47 23.25
C GLY A 76 -0.19 -0.61 23.99
N VAL A 77 -1.44 -1.08 24.11
CA VAL A 77 -2.45 -0.46 24.99
C VAL A 77 -2.04 -0.56 26.46
N ARG A 78 -1.59 -1.75 26.90
CA ARG A 78 -1.07 -1.95 28.27
C ARG A 78 0.17 -1.08 28.54
N ASP A 79 1.02 -0.94 27.52
CA ASP A 79 2.23 -0.13 27.57
C ASP A 79 1.95 1.37 27.32
N SER A 80 0.67 1.78 27.29
CA SER A 80 0.22 3.18 27.10
C SER A 80 0.77 3.87 25.83
N SER A 81 1.11 3.07 24.80
CA SER A 81 1.61 3.57 23.52
C SER A 81 0.50 4.15 22.63
N TYR A 82 -0.73 3.67 22.80
CA TYR A 82 -1.93 4.12 22.09
C TYR A 82 -3.20 3.69 22.85
N SER A 83 -4.36 4.27 22.50
CA SER A 83 -5.62 4.01 23.22
C SER A 83 -6.24 2.66 22.85
N LEU A 84 -7.07 2.14 23.76
CA LEU A 84 -7.87 0.93 23.50
C LEU A 84 -8.83 1.12 22.33
N GLU A 85 -9.44 2.31 22.23
CA GLU A 85 -10.40 2.65 21.17
C GLU A 85 -9.76 2.59 19.79
N SER A 86 -8.60 3.23 19.59
CA SER A 86 -7.89 3.21 18.30
C SER A 86 -7.39 1.81 17.95
N SER A 87 -7.05 1.00 18.96
CA SER A 87 -6.62 -0.40 18.77
C SER A 87 -7.77 -1.29 18.31
N ILE A 88 -8.95 -1.14 18.91
CA ILE A 88 -10.16 -1.85 18.47
C ILE A 88 -10.55 -1.43 17.07
N GLU A 89 -10.51 -0.13 16.75
CA GLU A 89 -10.79 0.38 15.41
C GLU A 89 -9.83 -0.23 14.37
N LEU A 90 -8.54 -0.33 14.69
CA LEU A 90 -7.53 -0.94 13.82
C LEU A 90 -7.78 -2.44 13.59
N LEU A 91 -8.15 -3.17 14.65
CA LEU A 91 -8.46 -4.60 14.57
C LEU A 91 -9.76 -4.88 13.80
N GLN A 92 -10.74 -3.98 13.89
CA GLN A 92 -12.00 -4.09 13.15
C GLN A 92 -11.86 -3.81 11.65
N LYS A 93 -10.85 -3.02 11.25
CA LYS A 93 -10.69 -2.60 9.85
C LYS A 93 -10.34 -3.73 8.89
N ASP A 94 -9.97 -4.93 9.38
CA ASP A 94 -9.65 -6.12 8.58
C ASP A 94 -8.77 -5.78 7.35
N VAL A 95 -7.63 -5.14 7.61
CA VAL A 95 -6.72 -4.61 6.60
C VAL A 95 -5.46 -5.46 6.48
N VAL A 96 -4.94 -5.58 5.26
CA VAL A 96 -3.56 -5.97 4.98
C VAL A 96 -2.74 -4.72 4.75
N GLN A 97 -1.55 -4.68 5.35
CA GLN A 97 -0.52 -3.71 5.02
C GLN A 97 0.47 -4.38 4.06
N LEU A 98 0.65 -3.82 2.87
CA LEU A 98 1.61 -4.32 1.90
C LEU A 98 2.84 -3.41 1.95
N HIS A 99 3.88 -3.87 2.63
CA HIS A 99 5.13 -3.14 2.76
C HIS A 99 6.05 -3.44 1.57
N ALA A 100 6.52 -2.37 0.93
CA ALA A 100 7.44 -2.39 -0.21
C ALA A 100 8.77 -1.75 0.21
N PRO A 101 9.69 -2.53 0.83
CA PRO A 101 10.98 -2.02 1.31
C PRO A 101 11.96 -1.72 0.17
N ARG A 102 11.80 -2.37 -0.99
CA ARG A 102 12.74 -2.30 -2.10
C ARG A 102 11.97 -2.31 -3.41
N TYR A 103 12.33 -1.39 -4.30
CA TYR A 103 11.75 -1.28 -5.62
C TYR A 103 12.80 -0.80 -6.61
N GLN A 104 12.73 -1.31 -7.83
CA GLN A 104 13.69 -1.04 -8.88
C GLN A 104 13.01 -0.31 -10.04
N SER A 105 13.68 0.72 -10.54
CA SER A 105 13.18 1.46 -11.69
C SER A 105 13.20 0.56 -12.92
N MET A 106 12.08 0.53 -13.65
CA MET A 106 11.99 -0.14 -14.94
C MET A 106 12.62 0.72 -16.07
N ARG A 107 13.14 1.91 -15.76
CA ARG A 107 13.90 2.83 -16.66
C ARG A 107 15.12 3.46 -15.98
N ARG A 108 16.06 4.01 -16.76
CA ARG A 108 17.07 4.98 -16.27
C ARG A 108 16.58 6.42 -16.46
N ALA A 109 15.64 6.90 -15.63
CA ALA A 109 15.16 8.28 -15.68
C ALA A 109 15.33 9.00 -14.33
N LYS A 110 15.55 10.33 -14.36
CA LYS A 110 15.63 11.16 -13.14
C LYS A 110 14.21 11.39 -12.61
N PHE A 111 14.03 11.16 -11.32
CA PHE A 111 12.72 11.14 -10.67
C PHE A 111 12.45 12.42 -9.86
N GLU A 112 11.25 12.98 -9.98
CA GLU A 112 10.76 14.11 -9.17
C GLU A 112 9.32 13.84 -8.69
N PHE A 113 9.09 13.93 -7.39
CA PHE A 113 7.83 13.56 -6.75
C PHE A 113 6.81 14.70 -6.75
N HIS A 114 5.55 14.38 -7.06
CA HIS A 114 4.45 15.33 -6.95
C HIS A 114 3.99 15.46 -5.49
N HIS A 115 4.50 16.48 -4.78
CA HIS A 115 4.35 16.64 -3.34
C HIS A 115 3.07 17.33 -2.87
N GLY A 116 2.15 17.72 -3.77
CA GLY A 116 0.99 18.57 -3.42
C GLY A 116 0.10 18.03 -2.29
N ASP A 117 -0.19 16.73 -2.28
CA ASP A 117 -1.04 16.12 -1.25
C ASP A 117 -0.34 15.99 0.11
N TYR A 118 0.98 16.19 0.11
CA TYR A 118 1.86 16.00 1.25
C TYR A 118 2.56 17.31 1.65
N GLU A 119 2.27 18.43 0.98
CA GLU A 119 3.00 19.69 1.11
C GLU A 119 3.00 20.17 2.57
N LYS A 120 1.86 20.12 3.24
CA LYS A 120 1.73 20.46 4.67
C LYS A 120 2.61 19.56 5.56
N GLN A 121 2.67 18.27 5.26
CA GLN A 121 3.50 17.32 6.00
C GLN A 121 4.98 17.56 5.72
N PHE A 122 5.37 17.84 4.48
CA PHE A 122 6.74 18.21 4.15
C PHE A 122 7.17 19.51 4.84
N LEU A 123 6.31 20.53 4.90
CA LEU A 123 6.59 21.77 5.64
C LEU A 123 6.80 21.49 7.13
N HIS A 124 5.98 20.62 7.72
CA HIS A 124 6.17 20.19 9.11
C HIS A 124 7.48 19.38 9.29
N VAL A 125 7.81 18.51 8.35
CA VAL A 125 9.06 17.73 8.40
C VAL A 125 10.29 18.64 8.26
N LEU A 126 10.21 19.70 7.45
CA LEU A 126 11.28 20.67 7.32
C LEU A 126 11.58 21.38 8.65
N SER A 127 10.57 21.62 9.50
CA SER A 127 10.78 22.26 10.81
C SER A 127 11.32 21.30 11.88
N ARG A 128 11.19 19.99 11.71
CA ARG A 128 11.72 18.99 12.65
C ARG A 128 13.24 18.88 12.55
N LYS A 129 13.89 18.47 13.65
CA LYS A 129 15.34 18.16 13.67
C LYS A 129 15.65 16.75 13.17
N ASP A 130 14.67 15.86 13.18
CA ASP A 130 14.81 14.46 12.78
C ASP A 130 15.27 14.35 11.32
N LYS A 131 16.16 13.39 11.05
CA LYS A 131 16.71 13.16 9.71
C LYS A 131 16.23 11.87 9.07
N THR A 132 15.78 10.91 9.88
CA THR A 132 15.48 9.55 9.43
C THR A 132 14.17 9.06 10.01
N GLY A 133 13.53 8.10 9.33
CA GLY A 133 12.32 7.46 9.83
C GLY A 133 11.11 8.39 9.87
N ILE A 134 11.07 9.39 8.97
CA ILE A 134 9.92 10.27 8.84
C ILE A 134 8.83 9.51 8.09
N VAL A 135 7.62 9.50 8.64
CA VAL A 135 6.45 8.88 8.02
C VAL A 135 5.51 9.97 7.53
N VAL A 136 5.10 9.87 6.28
CA VAL A 136 4.18 10.79 5.60
C VAL A 136 3.04 9.97 5.01
N ASN A 137 1.79 10.35 5.23
CA ASN A 137 0.63 9.59 4.76
C ASN A 137 -0.31 10.45 3.91
N ASN A 138 -1.08 9.84 3.01
CA ASN A 138 -2.12 10.57 2.28
C ASN A 138 -3.31 10.89 3.22
N PRO A 139 -4.22 11.82 2.84
CA PRO A 139 -5.39 12.15 3.67
C PRO A 139 -6.28 10.95 3.99
N ASN A 140 -6.39 9.99 3.06
CA ASN A 140 -7.18 8.77 3.24
C ASN A 140 -6.46 7.70 4.09
N GLN A 141 -5.20 7.95 4.49
CA GLN A 141 -4.37 7.01 5.26
C GLN A 141 -4.27 5.62 4.64
N SER A 142 -4.37 5.54 3.31
CA SER A 142 -4.20 4.31 2.55
C SER A 142 -2.76 4.08 2.11
N VAL A 143 -1.93 5.13 2.07
CA VAL A 143 -0.53 5.05 1.67
C VAL A 143 0.33 5.77 2.70
N PHE A 144 1.39 5.09 3.13
CA PHE A 144 2.43 5.62 4.00
C PHE A 144 3.77 5.59 3.28
N LEU A 145 4.44 6.73 3.27
CA LEU A 145 5.75 6.96 2.70
C LEU A 145 6.75 7.09 3.85
N PHE A 146 7.75 6.22 3.86
CA PHE A 146 8.86 6.29 4.79
C PHE A 146 9.99 7.02 4.10
N ILE A 147 10.35 8.19 4.61
CA ILE A 147 11.31 9.08 3.99
C ILE A 147 12.44 9.45 4.96
N ASP A 148 13.62 9.66 4.39
CA ASP A 148 14.75 10.27 5.09
C ASP A 148 15.01 11.66 4.52
N ARG A 149 15.26 12.62 5.41
CA ARG A 149 15.71 13.96 5.04
C ARG A 149 17.23 13.98 4.95
N GLN A 150 17.73 14.33 3.76
CA GLN A 150 19.15 14.49 3.51
C GLN A 150 19.45 15.93 3.09
N HIS A 151 20.61 16.43 3.49
CA HIS A 151 21.10 17.72 3.02
C HIS A 151 22.16 17.48 1.96
N LEU A 152 21.83 17.84 0.72
CA LEU A 152 22.77 17.84 -0.38
C LEU A 152 23.54 19.16 -0.36
N GLN A 153 24.81 19.11 0.01
CA GLN A 153 25.74 20.22 -0.17
C GLN A 153 26.59 19.98 -1.41
N THR A 154 26.51 20.91 -2.35
CA THR A 154 27.42 21.01 -3.50
C THR A 154 28.14 22.35 -3.44
N PRO A 155 29.28 22.53 -4.12
CA PRO A 155 29.99 23.82 -4.13
C PRO A 155 29.13 25.01 -4.58
N LYS A 156 28.05 24.75 -5.33
CA LYS A 156 27.16 25.77 -5.90
C LYS A 156 25.78 25.85 -5.23
N ASN A 157 25.37 24.85 -4.45
CA ASN A 157 24.01 24.80 -3.94
C ASN A 157 23.89 23.98 -2.65
N LYS A 158 23.04 24.44 -1.74
CA LYS A 158 22.59 23.70 -0.55
C LYS A 158 21.11 23.40 -0.73
N ALA A 159 20.76 22.13 -0.89
CA ALA A 159 19.38 21.70 -1.05
C ALA A 159 19.02 20.65 0.00
N THR A 160 17.82 20.74 0.55
CA THR A 160 17.23 19.65 1.33
C THR A 160 16.52 18.72 0.35
N ILE A 161 16.87 17.44 0.38
CA ILE A 161 16.24 16.40 -0.43
C ILE A 161 15.57 15.38 0.49
N PHE A 162 14.45 14.82 0.04
CA PHE A 162 13.77 13.73 0.71
C PHE A 162 13.99 12.46 -0.09
N LYS A 163 14.62 11.47 0.54
CA LYS A 163 14.81 10.15 -0.04
C LYS A 163 13.65 9.27 0.42
N LEU A 164 12.87 8.77 -0.52
CA LEU A 164 11.89 7.73 -0.25
C LEU A 164 12.61 6.41 0.00
N CYS A 165 12.38 5.82 1.17
CA CYS A 165 13.03 4.59 1.63
C CYS A 165 12.14 3.37 1.44
N SER A 166 10.86 3.47 1.82
CA SER A 166 9.88 2.41 1.59
C SER A 166 8.47 2.97 1.48
N ILE A 167 7.58 2.18 0.90
CA ILE A 167 6.15 2.47 0.80
C ILE A 167 5.37 1.40 1.55
N CYS A 168 4.29 1.77 2.23
CA CYS A 168 3.33 0.83 2.77
C CYS A 168 1.92 1.19 2.26
N LEU A 169 1.24 0.21 1.69
CA LEU A 169 -0.14 0.33 1.22
C LEU A 169 -1.08 -0.38 2.21
N TYR A 170 -2.03 0.35 2.76
CA TYR A 170 -3.10 -0.19 3.60
C TYR A 170 -4.30 -0.49 2.72
N LEU A 171 -4.72 -1.75 2.73
CA LEU A 171 -5.79 -2.26 1.87
C LEU A 171 -6.78 -3.09 2.69
N PRO A 172 -8.10 -2.81 2.63
CA PRO A 172 -9.10 -3.71 3.19
C PRO A 172 -8.99 -5.09 2.55
N GLN A 173 -8.98 -6.16 3.34
CA GLN A 173 -8.78 -7.52 2.82
C GLN A 173 -9.84 -7.93 1.80
N GLU A 174 -11.06 -7.38 1.87
CA GLU A 174 -12.09 -7.62 0.87
C GLU A 174 -11.68 -7.20 -0.56
N GLN A 175 -10.80 -6.20 -0.70
CA GLN A 175 -10.30 -5.75 -2.00
C GLN A 175 -9.43 -6.81 -2.69
N LEU A 176 -8.82 -7.75 -1.94
CA LEU A 176 -8.04 -8.86 -2.51
C LEU A 176 -8.86 -9.80 -3.40
N THR A 177 -10.19 -9.76 -3.31
CA THR A 177 -11.09 -10.61 -4.10
C THR A 177 -11.78 -9.87 -5.26
N HIS A 178 -11.38 -8.61 -5.47
CA HIS A 178 -11.83 -7.79 -6.58
C HIS A 178 -10.85 -7.96 -7.74
N TRP A 179 -11.35 -8.52 -8.83
CA TRP A 179 -10.59 -8.71 -10.05
C TRP A 179 -10.92 -7.56 -11.00
N ALA A 180 -9.92 -6.79 -11.40
CA ALA A 180 -10.04 -5.86 -12.52
C ALA A 180 -10.11 -6.65 -13.84
N VAL A 181 -10.67 -6.02 -14.87
CA VAL A 181 -10.64 -6.58 -16.22
C VAL A 181 -9.30 -6.25 -16.88
N GLY A 182 -8.74 -7.22 -17.61
CA GLY A 182 -7.47 -7.06 -18.33
C GLY A 182 -6.31 -7.81 -17.67
N THR A 183 -5.16 -7.73 -18.32
CA THR A 183 -3.88 -8.28 -17.89
C THR A 183 -3.07 -7.23 -17.11
N ILE A 184 -1.97 -7.67 -16.47
CA ILE A 184 -1.05 -6.75 -15.81
C ILE A 184 -0.48 -5.77 -16.84
N GLU A 185 -0.15 -6.26 -18.03
CA GLU A 185 0.39 -5.49 -19.15
C GLU A 185 -0.57 -4.39 -19.60
N ASP A 186 -1.88 -4.69 -19.69
CA ASP A 186 -2.91 -3.70 -20.04
C ASP A 186 -2.94 -2.54 -19.04
N HIS A 187 -2.76 -2.84 -17.75
CA HIS A 187 -2.72 -1.83 -16.69
C HIS A 187 -1.41 -1.06 -16.61
N LEU A 188 -0.28 -1.67 -17.00
CA LEU A 188 1.03 -1.04 -16.99
C LEU A 188 1.31 -0.21 -18.24
N HIS A 189 0.68 -0.55 -19.37
CA HIS A 189 0.90 0.09 -20.67
C HIS A 189 0.86 1.63 -20.63
N PRO A 190 -0.09 2.30 -19.94
CA PRO A 190 -0.12 3.76 -19.86
C PRO A 190 1.10 4.40 -19.17
N TYR A 191 1.83 3.62 -18.36
CA TYR A 191 3.00 4.05 -17.60
C TYR A 191 4.30 3.54 -18.19
N MET A 192 4.21 2.65 -19.19
CA MET A 192 5.36 2.01 -19.77
C MET A 192 6.20 2.96 -20.62
N PRO A 193 7.48 2.60 -20.80
CA PRO A 193 8.27 3.17 -21.85
C PRO A 193 7.77 2.81 -23.24
N GLU A 194 7.45 3.79 -24.06
CA GLU A 194 7.89 3.69 -25.47
C GLU A 194 9.42 3.79 -25.51
#